data_AF-A0AAW8T742-F1
#
_entry.id   AF-A0AAW8T742-F1
#
_cell.length_a   1.000
_cell.length_b   1.000
_cell.length_c   1.000
_cell.angle_alpha   90.00
_cell.angle_beta   90.00
_cell.angle_gamma   90.00
#
_symmetry.space_group_name_H-M   'P 1'
#
loop_
_entity.id
_entity.type
_entity.pdbx_description
1 polymer ?
#
loop_
_entity_poly.entity_id
_entity_poly.type
_entity_poly.pdbx_seq_one_letter_code
_entity_poly.pdbx_strand_id
1 'polypeptide(L)'
;MTNYTHLSEAERGQIELMWKQGFKQAEIARTLKRSKSTISREIIRNQEFEDFKYYPPKRRQHVYKYNALIAQHNAIIRSRKIGTKSKFTKEMSEAISENHLRHWSPEQMAHGDPRVTVSRNTIYNWILRDWIDKVPHSRIRKYRQRSNRKYAALSQQKRDMI
;
A
#
# COMPACT_ATOMS: atom_id res chain seq x y z
N MET A 1 -12.44 12.28 16.87
CA MET A 1 -11.76 11.20 16.11
C MET A 1 -10.26 11.44 16.16
N THR A 2 -9.49 10.55 16.79
CA THR A 2 -8.02 10.63 16.72
C THR A 2 -7.58 10.13 15.34
N ASN A 3 -7.07 11.03 14.50
CA ASN A 3 -6.45 10.64 13.23
C ASN A 3 -5.30 9.67 13.53
N TYR A 4 -5.33 8.50 12.91
CA TYR A 4 -4.27 7.51 13.04
C TYR A 4 -3.01 8.05 12.36
N THR A 5 -2.01 8.45 13.15
CA THR A 5 -0.75 8.98 12.65
C THR A 5 0.31 7.89 12.68
N HIS A 6 0.88 7.57 11.52
CA HIS A 6 2.04 6.70 11.44
C HIS A 6 3.24 7.36 12.13
N LEU A 7 4.17 6.56 12.65
CA LEU A 7 5.48 7.06 13.06
C LEU A 7 6.22 7.54 11.81
N SER A 8 6.83 8.72 11.89
CA SER A 8 7.76 9.27 10.90
C SER A 8 9.12 8.59 11.01
N GLU A 9 9.95 8.77 9.99
CA GLU A 9 11.33 8.29 9.98
C GLU A 9 12.16 8.90 11.12
N ALA A 10 12.01 10.20 11.35
CA ALA A 10 12.67 10.90 12.47
C ALA A 10 12.26 10.33 13.84
N GLU A 11 10.96 10.06 14.05
CA GLU A 11 10.49 9.43 15.28
C GLU A 11 11.09 8.02 15.45
N ARG A 12 11.21 7.23 14.37
CA ARG A 12 11.89 5.92 14.44
C ARG A 12 13.35 6.04 14.82
N GLY A 13 14.08 7.00 14.24
CA GLY A 13 15.47 7.28 14.61
C GLY A 13 15.60 7.66 16.10
N GLN A 14 14.68 8.46 16.61
CA GLN A 14 14.65 8.83 18.03
C GLN A 14 14.29 7.65 18.94
N ILE A 15 13.38 6.76 18.52
CA ILE A 15 13.13 5.49 19.22
C ILE A 15 14.42 4.68 19.32
N GLU A 16 15.16 4.52 18.21
CA GLU A 16 16.41 3.76 18.20
C GLU A 16 17.47 4.35 19.14
N LEU A 17 17.69 5.66 19.08
CA LEU A 17 18.64 6.35 19.95
C LEU A 17 18.33 6.13 21.43
N MET A 18 17.07 6.41 21.83
CA MET A 18 16.64 6.24 23.21
C MET A 18 16.64 4.76 23.65
N TRP A 19 16.32 3.85 22.73
CA TRP A 19 16.37 2.42 23.01
C TRP A 19 17.79 1.95 23.32
N LYS A 20 18.77 2.38 22.52
CA LYS A 20 20.21 2.09 22.75
C LYS A 20 20.74 2.70 24.05
N GLN A 21 20.18 3.84 24.46
CA GLN A 21 20.49 4.48 25.76
C GLN A 21 19.81 3.78 26.96
N GLY A 22 18.98 2.75 26.73
CA GLY A 22 18.36 1.96 27.79
C GLY A 22 17.06 2.55 28.37
N PHE A 23 16.47 3.56 27.72
CA PHE A 23 15.19 4.13 28.16
C PHE A 23 14.05 3.11 28.08
N LYS A 24 13.10 3.21 29.01
CA LYS A 24 11.88 2.39 29.02
C LYS A 24 10.92 2.87 27.93
N GLN A 25 10.13 1.95 27.38
CA GLN A 25 9.10 2.26 26.37
C GLN A 25 8.14 3.39 26.78
N ALA A 26 7.86 3.50 28.10
CA ALA A 26 7.01 4.56 28.63
C ALA A 26 7.68 5.96 28.57
N GLU A 27 9.01 6.02 28.73
CA GLU A 27 9.78 7.27 28.62
C GLU A 27 9.85 7.72 27.18
N ILE A 28 10.17 6.79 26.26
CA ILE A 28 10.18 7.03 24.82
C ILE A 28 8.81 7.55 24.35
N ALA A 29 7.74 6.93 24.83
CA ALA A 29 6.37 7.33 24.52
C ALA A 29 6.06 8.77 24.98
N ARG A 30 6.49 9.14 26.20
CA ARG A 30 6.33 10.51 26.72
C ARG A 30 7.13 11.52 25.91
N THR A 31 8.38 11.22 25.59
CA THR A 31 9.25 12.10 24.80
C THR A 31 8.68 12.34 23.40
N LEU A 32 8.18 11.30 22.74
CA LEU A 32 7.58 11.39 21.40
C LEU A 32 6.12 11.84 21.40
N LYS A 33 5.51 12.07 22.59
CA LYS A 33 4.07 12.34 22.73
C LYS A 33 3.20 11.30 22.02
N ARG A 34 3.63 10.02 22.06
CA ARG A 34 2.92 8.88 21.49
C ARG A 34 2.38 7.99 22.61
N SER A 35 1.43 7.10 22.27
CA SER A 35 0.97 6.10 23.23
C SER A 35 2.06 5.06 23.50
N LYS A 36 2.17 4.58 24.75
CA LYS A 36 3.06 3.45 25.11
C LYS A 36 2.81 2.23 24.21
N SER A 37 1.55 1.99 23.85
CA SER A 37 1.16 0.88 22.97
C SER A 37 1.71 1.03 21.54
N THR A 38 1.89 2.25 21.06
CA THR A 38 2.48 2.54 19.74
C THR A 38 3.94 2.15 19.73
N ILE A 39 4.71 2.58 20.73
CA ILE A 39 6.15 2.27 20.87
C ILE A 39 6.35 0.77 21.04
N SER A 40 5.56 0.13 21.91
CA SER A 40 5.62 -1.31 22.13
C SER A 40 5.38 -2.11 20.84
N ARG A 41 4.30 -1.79 20.10
CA ARG A 41 4.00 -2.45 18.82
C ARG A 41 5.06 -2.19 17.77
N GLU A 42 5.61 -0.97 17.70
CA GLU A 42 6.66 -0.62 16.75
C GLU A 42 7.94 -1.45 16.97
N ILE A 43 8.38 -1.57 18.23
CA ILE A 43 9.58 -2.35 18.57
C ILE A 43 9.35 -3.84 18.30
N ILE A 44 8.22 -4.39 18.75
CA ILE A 44 7.91 -5.82 18.56
C ILE A 44 7.79 -6.18 17.07
N ARG A 45 7.16 -5.32 16.26
CA ARG A 45 6.96 -5.61 14.82
C ARG A 45 8.24 -5.56 13.99
N ASN A 46 9.23 -4.77 14.41
CA ASN A 46 10.43 -4.50 13.61
C ASN A 46 11.70 -4.98 14.30
N GLN A 47 11.58 -5.92 15.25
CA GLN A 47 12.75 -6.58 15.83
C GLN A 47 13.45 -7.45 14.78
N GLU A 48 14.77 -7.52 14.86
CA GLU A 48 15.57 -8.30 13.91
C GLU A 48 15.58 -9.81 14.22
N PHE A 49 15.35 -10.21 15.48
CA PHE A 49 15.51 -11.60 15.93
C PHE A 49 14.26 -12.11 16.65
N GLU A 50 13.85 -13.35 16.36
CA GLU A 50 12.74 -14.01 17.04
C GLU A 50 13.12 -14.61 18.41
N ASP A 51 14.41 -14.60 18.75
CA ASP A 51 14.92 -15.26 19.96
C ASP A 51 14.30 -14.71 21.26
N PHE A 52 13.78 -13.49 21.23
CA PHE A 52 13.01 -12.90 22.32
C PHE A 52 11.84 -13.79 22.81
N LYS A 53 11.30 -14.67 21.93
CA LYS A 53 10.25 -15.64 22.28
C LYS A 53 10.71 -16.60 23.37
N TYR A 54 11.99 -16.99 23.35
CA TYR A 54 12.62 -17.88 24.32
C TYR A 54 12.91 -17.20 25.67
N TYR A 55 12.81 -15.87 25.75
CA TYR A 55 13.01 -15.13 27.00
C TYR A 55 11.67 -14.80 27.69
N PRO A 56 11.61 -14.88 29.03
CA PRO A 56 10.45 -14.45 29.80
C PRO A 56 10.11 -12.98 29.52
N PRO A 57 8.82 -12.57 29.54
CA PRO A 57 8.40 -11.20 29.22
C PRO A 57 9.18 -10.09 29.93
N LYS A 58 9.57 -10.33 31.18
CA LYS A 58 10.36 -9.40 32.00
C LYS A 58 11.77 -9.13 31.46
N ARG A 59 12.36 -10.08 30.73
CA ARG A 59 13.73 -9.96 30.16
C ARG A 59 13.73 -9.54 28.68
N ARG A 60 12.59 -9.66 27.98
CA ARG A 60 12.48 -9.37 26.54
C ARG A 60 12.97 -7.96 26.17
N GLN A 61 12.72 -6.97 27.02
CA GLN A 61 13.17 -5.59 26.79
C GLN A 61 14.68 -5.47 26.58
N HIS A 62 15.51 -6.25 27.27
CA HIS A 62 16.97 -6.21 27.14
C HIS A 62 17.49 -7.00 25.94
N VAL A 63 16.63 -7.80 25.31
CA VAL A 63 16.99 -8.68 24.18
C VAL A 63 16.58 -8.04 22.85
N TYR A 64 15.55 -7.19 22.84
CA TYR A 64 15.10 -6.55 21.60
C TYR A 64 16.18 -5.64 21.04
N LYS A 65 16.62 -5.96 19.82
CA LYS A 65 17.35 -5.05 18.95
C LYS A 65 16.34 -4.31 18.09
N TYR A 66 16.43 -2.98 18.08
CA TYR A 66 15.61 -2.12 17.25
C TYR A 66 16.51 -1.30 16.34
N ASN A 67 16.17 -1.29 15.05
CA ASN A 67 16.89 -0.59 14.00
C ASN A 67 15.88 0.26 13.21
N ALA A 68 16.06 1.58 13.24
CA ALA A 68 15.12 2.51 12.63
C ALA A 68 15.06 2.36 11.11
N LEU A 69 16.19 2.05 10.46
CA LEU A 69 16.27 1.89 9.01
C LEU A 69 15.47 0.66 8.55
N ILE A 70 15.61 -0.46 9.24
CA ILE A 70 14.82 -1.68 8.97
C ILE A 70 13.34 -1.43 9.26
N ALA A 71 13.02 -0.77 10.37
CA ALA A 71 11.65 -0.43 10.71
C ALA A 71 10.98 0.47 9.65
N GLN A 72 11.72 1.46 9.14
CA GLN A 72 11.29 2.34 8.06
C GLN A 72 11.09 1.56 6.76
N HIS A 73 12.06 0.73 6.37
CA HIS A 73 11.96 -0.13 5.19
C HIS A 73 10.73 -1.07 5.26
N ASN A 74 10.53 -1.71 6.40
CA ASN A 74 9.37 -2.58 6.65
C ASN A 74 8.05 -1.80 6.63
N ALA A 75 8.02 -0.55 7.08
CA ALA A 75 6.83 0.30 6.97
C ALA A 75 6.50 0.63 5.51
N ILE A 76 7.51 0.89 4.67
CA ILE A 76 7.35 1.13 3.23
C ILE A 76 6.86 -0.13 2.51
N ILE A 77 7.44 -1.30 2.79
CA ILE A 77 6.96 -2.56 2.20
C ILE A 77 5.49 -2.80 2.57
N ARG A 78 5.16 -2.61 3.85
CA ARG A 78 3.77 -2.80 4.32
C ARG A 78 2.83 -1.81 3.65
N SER A 79 3.20 -0.54 3.51
CA SER A 79 2.34 0.45 2.85
C SER A 79 2.07 0.11 1.38
N ARG A 80 3.06 -0.46 0.66
CA ARG A 80 2.87 -0.98 -0.70
C ARG A 80 1.92 -2.17 -0.78
N LYS A 81 1.86 -2.98 0.28
CA LYS A 81 0.95 -4.13 0.39
C LYS A 81 -0.47 -3.75 0.86
N ILE A 82 -0.67 -2.51 1.32
CA ILE A 82 -2.00 -2.04 1.74
C ILE A 82 -2.83 -1.71 0.49
N GLY A 83 -3.97 -2.38 0.36
CA GLY A 83 -4.93 -2.12 -0.70
C GLY A 83 -5.69 -3.37 -1.12
N THR A 84 -6.70 -3.17 -1.96
CA THR A 84 -7.38 -4.28 -2.64
C THR A 84 -6.55 -4.75 -3.83
N LYS A 85 -6.29 -6.05 -3.91
CA LYS A 85 -5.70 -6.66 -5.11
C LYS A 85 -6.59 -6.39 -6.32
N SER A 86 -5.97 -6.18 -7.47
CA SER A 86 -6.71 -6.02 -8.72
C SER A 86 -7.45 -7.31 -9.08
N LYS A 87 -8.66 -7.20 -9.64
CA LYS A 87 -9.38 -8.33 -10.27
C LYS A 87 -8.91 -8.60 -11.70
N PHE A 88 -7.76 -8.07 -12.09
CA PHE A 88 -7.25 -8.16 -13.45
C PHE A 88 -6.82 -9.60 -13.74
N THR A 89 -7.31 -10.15 -14.84
CA THR A 89 -6.89 -11.44 -15.37
C THR A 89 -6.52 -11.27 -16.85
N LYS A 90 -5.64 -12.16 -17.35
CA LYS A 90 -5.23 -12.14 -18.76
C LYS A 90 -6.43 -12.31 -19.70
N GLU A 91 -7.33 -13.23 -19.37
CA GLU A 91 -8.57 -13.48 -20.09
C GLU A 91 -9.45 -12.22 -20.20
N MET A 92 -9.60 -11.47 -19.11
CA MET A 92 -10.36 -10.21 -19.12
C MET A 92 -9.68 -9.14 -19.99
N SER A 93 -8.35 -9.06 -19.96
CA SER A 93 -7.60 -8.12 -20.80
C SER A 93 -7.77 -8.44 -22.29
N GLU A 94 -7.72 -9.72 -22.64
CA GLU A 94 -7.95 -10.21 -23.99
C GLU A 94 -9.38 -9.93 -24.44
N ALA A 95 -10.38 -10.26 -23.62
CA ALA A 95 -11.79 -9.97 -23.90
C ALA A 95 -12.05 -8.48 -24.11
N ILE A 96 -11.50 -7.61 -23.26
CA ILE A 96 -11.61 -6.16 -23.41
C ILE A 96 -10.93 -5.68 -24.71
N SER A 97 -9.78 -6.25 -25.06
CA SER A 97 -9.07 -5.93 -26.30
C SER A 97 -9.85 -6.33 -27.55
N GLU A 98 -10.42 -7.54 -27.57
CA GLU A 98 -11.27 -8.04 -28.66
C GLU A 98 -12.52 -7.18 -28.83
N ASN A 99 -13.21 -6.88 -27.72
CA ASN A 99 -14.39 -6.04 -27.73
C ASN A 99 -14.08 -4.61 -28.18
N HIS A 100 -12.88 -4.09 -27.86
CA HIS A 100 -12.44 -2.79 -28.36
C HIS A 100 -12.32 -2.78 -29.89
N LEU A 101 -11.75 -3.83 -30.49
CA LEU A 101 -11.66 -3.98 -31.95
C LEU A 101 -13.04 -4.05 -32.61
N ARG A 102 -14.05 -4.56 -31.89
CA ARG A 102 -15.47 -4.55 -32.30
C ARG A 102 -16.17 -3.20 -32.06
N HIS A 103 -15.43 -2.16 -31.67
CA HIS A 103 -15.96 -0.83 -31.34
C HIS A 103 -16.95 -0.79 -30.17
N TRP A 104 -16.91 -1.77 -29.27
CA TRP A 104 -17.74 -1.74 -28.07
C TRP A 104 -17.24 -0.68 -27.09
N SER A 105 -18.18 0.01 -26.45
CA SER A 105 -17.89 0.88 -25.32
C SER A 105 -17.57 0.07 -24.05
N PRO A 106 -16.82 0.62 -23.08
CA PRO A 106 -16.57 -0.06 -21.80
C PRO A 106 -17.83 -0.48 -21.03
N GLU A 107 -18.96 0.20 -21.26
CA GLU A 107 -20.26 -0.16 -20.70
C GLU A 107 -20.85 -1.40 -21.40
N GLN A 108 -20.79 -1.45 -22.73
CA GLN A 108 -21.18 -2.63 -23.49
C GLN A 108 -20.29 -3.84 -23.16
N MET A 109 -18.99 -3.63 -22.95
CA MET A 109 -18.08 -4.70 -22.52
C MET A 109 -18.49 -5.30 -21.17
N ALA A 110 -18.79 -4.46 -20.19
CA ALA A 110 -19.14 -4.90 -18.83
C ALA A 110 -20.49 -5.65 -18.76
N HIS A 111 -21.43 -5.33 -19.66
CA HIS A 111 -22.76 -5.94 -19.68
C HIS A 111 -22.94 -7.03 -20.74
N GLY A 112 -22.13 -7.00 -21.80
CA GLY A 112 -22.30 -7.84 -22.99
C GLY A 112 -21.33 -9.02 -23.08
N ASP A 113 -20.21 -8.99 -22.36
CA ASP A 113 -19.24 -10.09 -22.37
C ASP A 113 -19.17 -10.77 -20.98
N PRO A 114 -19.62 -12.04 -20.85
CA PRO A 114 -19.56 -12.78 -19.59
C PRO A 114 -18.14 -12.94 -19.02
N ARG A 115 -17.10 -12.86 -19.86
CA ARG A 115 -15.70 -12.91 -19.42
C ARG A 115 -15.33 -11.67 -18.61
N VAL A 116 -16.04 -10.55 -18.82
CA VAL A 116 -15.77 -9.26 -18.16
C VAL A 116 -16.66 -9.10 -16.93
N THR A 117 -16.17 -9.58 -15.77
CA THR A 117 -16.91 -9.54 -14.49
C THR A 117 -16.74 -8.24 -13.69
N VAL A 118 -16.15 -7.21 -14.28
CA VAL A 118 -15.86 -5.93 -13.61
C VAL A 118 -16.74 -4.79 -14.13
N SER A 119 -16.97 -3.81 -13.27
CA SER A 119 -17.71 -2.59 -13.65
C SER A 119 -17.00 -1.80 -14.76
N ARG A 120 -17.76 -1.04 -15.55
CA ARG A 120 -17.22 -0.12 -16.58
C ARG A 120 -16.13 0.81 -16.03
N ASN A 121 -16.26 1.27 -14.78
CA ASN A 121 -15.28 2.17 -14.16
C ASN A 121 -13.93 1.49 -13.94
N THR A 122 -13.93 0.20 -13.64
CA THR A 122 -12.72 -0.61 -13.51
C THR A 122 -12.03 -0.79 -14.86
N ILE A 123 -12.80 -1.05 -15.92
CA ILE A 123 -12.31 -1.13 -17.30
C ILE A 123 -11.66 0.21 -17.69
N TYR A 124 -12.35 1.34 -17.46
CA TYR A 124 -11.77 2.66 -17.67
C TYR A 124 -10.49 2.89 -16.87
N ASN A 125 -10.40 2.39 -15.62
CA ASN A 125 -9.19 2.56 -14.82
C ASN A 125 -8.02 1.71 -15.37
N TRP A 126 -8.28 0.50 -15.87
CA TRP A 126 -7.27 -0.35 -16.50
C TRP A 126 -6.75 0.28 -17.79
N ILE A 127 -7.65 0.81 -18.62
CA ILE A 127 -7.33 1.58 -19.83
C ILE A 127 -7.04 3.06 -19.52
N LEU A 128 -6.73 3.42 -18.27
CA LEU A 128 -6.08 4.70 -17.97
C LEU A 128 -4.71 4.47 -17.33
N ARG A 129 -4.36 3.21 -17.04
CA ARG A 129 -3.09 2.76 -16.48
C ARG A 129 -2.19 2.02 -17.48
N ASP A 130 -2.63 1.91 -18.72
CA ASP A 130 -2.01 1.22 -19.86
C ASP A 130 -1.86 -0.28 -19.55
N TRP A 131 -2.84 -0.87 -18.85
CA TRP A 131 -2.84 -2.32 -18.52
C TRP A 131 -3.40 -3.19 -19.64
N ILE A 132 -3.93 -2.57 -20.71
CA ILE A 132 -4.53 -3.25 -21.85
C ILE A 132 -3.80 -2.76 -23.10
N ASP A 133 -2.74 -3.47 -23.47
CA ASP A 133 -1.79 -3.04 -24.53
C ASP A 133 -2.45 -2.71 -25.86
N LYS A 134 -3.55 -3.40 -26.19
CA LYS A 134 -4.26 -3.26 -27.47
C LYS A 134 -5.29 -2.12 -27.48
N VAL A 135 -5.47 -1.39 -26.38
CA VAL A 135 -6.41 -0.28 -26.27
C VAL A 135 -5.68 0.99 -25.83
N PRO A 136 -5.26 1.85 -26.77
CA PRO A 136 -4.57 3.08 -26.41
C PRO A 136 -5.54 4.03 -25.69
N HIS A 137 -5.06 4.63 -24.60
CA HIS A 137 -5.84 5.59 -23.80
C HIS A 137 -6.43 6.75 -24.60
N SER A 138 -5.76 7.14 -25.70
CA SER A 138 -6.19 8.21 -26.59
C SER A 138 -7.47 7.91 -27.36
N ARG A 139 -7.80 6.62 -27.57
CA ARG A 139 -8.99 6.21 -28.34
C ARG A 139 -10.26 6.12 -27.52
N ILE A 140 -10.19 6.30 -26.20
CA ILE A 140 -11.37 6.26 -25.34
C ILE A 140 -11.90 7.67 -25.11
N ARG A 141 -13.17 7.88 -25.50
CA ARG A 141 -13.90 9.11 -25.16
C ARG A 141 -13.88 9.28 -23.63
N LYS A 142 -13.28 10.38 -23.16
CA LYS A 142 -13.13 10.67 -21.72
C LYS A 142 -14.51 10.67 -21.05
N TYR A 143 -14.75 9.67 -20.20
CA TYR A 143 -15.97 9.61 -19.39
C TYR A 143 -15.84 10.54 -18.20
N ARG A 144 -16.60 11.66 -18.23
CA ARG A 144 -16.54 12.81 -17.32
C ARG A 144 -15.18 13.53 -17.30
N GLN A 145 -15.20 14.85 -17.14
CA GLN A 145 -13.99 15.59 -16.75
C GLN A 145 -13.60 15.14 -15.33
N ARG A 146 -12.74 14.13 -15.20
CA ARG A 146 -12.16 13.78 -13.89
C ARG A 146 -11.20 14.90 -13.51
N SER A 147 -11.11 15.22 -12.21
CA SER A 147 -10.16 16.25 -11.77
C SER A 147 -8.72 15.84 -12.13
N ASN A 148 -7.88 16.82 -12.48
CA ASN A 148 -6.47 16.60 -12.83
C ASN A 148 -5.73 15.81 -11.76
N ARG A 149 -6.10 15.97 -10.48
CA ARG A 149 -5.56 15.20 -9.34
C ARG A 149 -5.78 13.68 -9.49
N LYS A 150 -6.94 13.24 -10.00
CA LYS A 150 -7.22 11.81 -10.24
C LYS A 150 -6.45 11.27 -11.44
N TYR A 151 -6.24 12.08 -12.48
CA TYR A 151 -5.40 11.68 -13.63
C TYR A 151 -3.93 11.54 -13.22
N ALA A 152 -3.39 12.47 -12.45
CA ALA A 152 -2.02 12.40 -11.94
C ALA A 152 -1.79 11.14 -11.08
N ALA A 153 -2.73 10.81 -10.18
CA ALA A 153 -2.64 9.61 -9.34
C ALA A 153 -2.65 8.30 -10.15
N LEU A 154 -3.40 8.24 -11.26
CA LEU A 154 -3.43 7.07 -12.16
C LEU A 154 -2.16 6.98 -13.02
N SER A 155 -1.62 8.11 -13.45
CA SER A 155 -0.38 8.18 -14.22
C SER A 155 0.86 7.82 -13.39
N GLN A 156 0.86 8.08 -12.08
CA GLN A 156 1.99 7.76 -11.20
C GLN A 156 2.10 6.24 -10.93
N GLN A 157 0.99 5.49 -11.06
CA GLN A 157 0.94 4.03 -10.89
C GLN A 157 1.30 3.24 -12.16
N LYS A 158 1.84 3.90 -13.19
CA LYS A 158 2.06 3.36 -14.54
C LYS A 158 2.99 2.16 -14.68
N ARG A 159 3.56 1.59 -13.61
CA ARG A 159 4.66 0.63 -13.77
C ARG A 159 4.64 -0.63 -12.90
N ASP A 160 3.81 -0.71 -11.88
CA ASP A 160 3.76 -1.93 -11.06
C ASP A 160 2.37 -2.57 -11.20
N MET A 161 2.31 -3.61 -12.03
CA MET A 161 1.26 -4.61 -11.93
C MET A 161 1.49 -5.33 -10.59
N ILE A 162 0.72 -4.96 -9.56
CA ILE A 162 0.82 -5.57 -8.20
C ILE A 162 0.63 -7.08 -8.30
#